data_AF-A0AAP0KSF1-F1
#
_entry.id   AF-A0AAP0KSF1-F1
#
_cell.length_a   1.000
_cell.length_b   1.000
_cell.length_c   1.000
_cell.angle_alpha   90.00
_cell.angle_beta   90.00
_cell.angle_gamma   90.00
#
_symmetry.space_group_name_H-M   'P 1'
#
loop_
_entity.id
_entity.type
_entity.pdbx_description
1 polymer ?
#
loop_
_entity_poly.entity_id
_entity_poly.type
_entity_poly.pdbx_seq_one_letter_code
_entity_poly.pdbx_strand_id
1 'polypeptide(L)'
;MASYSLSLLLLLLLWLSSSSTVLPSVASASLDDHHTTISLDPHKPPSQDPLQTLTHLAKSSLTRAKHLKNPIPHTPSSSSSSSSTPLSPQSYGAYSISLPFGTPPNPSPSDLVWFPCTHRYLCRHCPHTPTPSPSFIPKLSHSSKLVGCKNPKCLWIHPDHNRLVNCTATDQLCPPYLVLYGSASTGGVLLSDTLNLSPPSKSYPDFAVGCSLFSSGSPAGIAGFGRGPASLPSQLRLARFSYCQVSHRFDGASTKSSSLNLAFSGGAAKAPGTAYTRFLRNPTAPTDGKRAFGVYYYLGLRRISIGGVEVKIAAKYLSPQADGNGGVIVDSGSTFTFMEGAVFEPVAREIVKQVENRYRRLRGVEERVGLAPCFNVSGEEVAFPKLVLHFKGGADMELPLPNYIAFVGRGSDAVCMTVLTDGGDGGEGVIGGPAVILGNHQMQNFYVEYDLRNNRFGFRRQLC
;
A
#
# COMPACT_ATOMS: atom_id res chain seq x y z
N MET A 1 40.27 35.08 6.38
CA MET A 1 40.79 35.88 5.25
C MET A 1 40.78 34.94 4.05
N ALA A 2 39.75 34.95 3.20
CA ALA A 2 39.24 36.07 2.41
C ALA A 2 40.30 36.58 1.43
N SER A 3 40.10 36.25 0.16
CA SER A 3 40.59 36.98 -1.02
C SER A 3 39.81 36.48 -2.24
N TYR A 4 38.81 37.26 -2.63
CA TYR A 4 38.55 37.65 -4.02
C TYR A 4 38.41 36.53 -5.08
N SER A 5 37.27 36.31 -5.77
CA SER A 5 36.02 37.09 -5.91
C SER A 5 36.17 38.56 -6.35
N LEU A 6 37.39 38.97 -6.68
CA LEU A 6 37.64 39.76 -7.89
C LEU A 6 37.89 38.72 -8.99
N SER A 7 37.43 38.89 -10.22
CA SER A 7 36.53 39.92 -10.76
C SER A 7 36.11 39.32 -12.11
N LEU A 8 34.84 39.06 -12.39
CA LEU A 8 33.87 40.07 -12.80
C LEU A 8 34.61 41.24 -13.46
N LEU A 9 34.95 41.10 -14.75
CA LEU A 9 36.05 41.80 -15.42
C LEU A 9 37.43 41.20 -15.02
N LEU A 10 37.98 40.19 -15.71
CA LEU A 10 38.01 40.14 -17.17
C LEU A 10 36.71 39.57 -17.77
N LEU A 11 35.93 40.38 -18.48
CA LEU A 11 36.26 41.07 -19.73
C LEU A 11 36.37 40.00 -20.81
N LEU A 12 35.74 40.16 -21.98
CA LEU A 12 36.23 41.15 -22.93
C LEU A 12 37.74 40.93 -23.19
N LEU A 13 38.21 39.68 -23.06
CA LEU A 13 38.71 38.94 -24.21
C LEU A 13 37.47 38.36 -24.92
N LEU A 14 36.78 39.21 -25.70
CA LEU A 14 37.18 39.52 -27.08
C LEU A 14 37.03 38.24 -27.88
N TRP A 15 35.99 38.20 -28.70
CA TRP A 15 36.23 38.45 -30.12
C TRP A 15 37.22 37.44 -30.75
N LEU A 16 36.99 36.16 -30.53
CA LEU A 16 37.14 35.20 -31.63
C LEU A 16 35.77 34.51 -31.74
N SER A 17 34.78 35.08 -32.45
CA SER A 17 34.86 35.85 -33.70
C SER A 17 35.63 35.08 -34.78
N SER A 18 34.87 34.24 -35.50
CA SER A 18 35.14 33.56 -36.80
C SER A 18 34.28 32.28 -36.78
N SER A 19 32.98 32.34 -37.07
CA SER A 19 32.38 32.53 -38.41
C SER A 19 32.62 31.33 -39.35
N SER A 20 31.50 30.79 -39.87
CA SER A 20 31.40 30.12 -41.19
C SER A 20 31.98 28.69 -41.32
N THR A 21 31.39 27.72 -42.07
CA THR A 21 30.20 27.72 -42.96
C THR A 21 29.75 26.28 -43.34
N VAL A 22 28.44 26.10 -43.61
CA VAL A 22 27.80 25.22 -44.66
C VAL A 22 27.87 23.67 -44.56
N LEU A 23 26.72 23.06 -44.17
CA LEU A 23 25.80 22.13 -44.90
C LEU A 23 26.30 21.20 -46.05
N PRO A 24 25.55 20.14 -46.48
CA PRO A 24 24.43 19.39 -45.86
C PRO A 24 24.53 17.83 -45.99
N SER A 25 23.62 17.05 -45.37
CA SER A 25 22.90 15.93 -46.04
C SER A 25 21.78 15.32 -45.17
N VAL A 26 20.82 14.67 -45.83
CA VAL A 26 19.59 14.04 -45.30
C VAL A 26 19.82 12.56 -44.97
N ALA A 27 19.21 12.07 -43.88
CA ALA A 27 18.78 10.66 -43.75
C ALA A 27 17.66 10.50 -42.71
N SER A 28 16.85 9.44 -42.86
CA SER A 28 15.55 9.25 -42.21
C SER A 28 15.54 8.24 -41.05
N ALA A 29 14.73 8.56 -40.03
CA ALA A 29 13.94 7.68 -39.17
C ALA A 29 14.41 6.23 -38.83
N SER A 30 14.58 5.99 -37.53
CA SER A 30 14.13 4.75 -36.86
C SER A 30 13.63 5.08 -35.45
N LEU A 31 12.60 4.39 -34.96
CA LEU A 31 12.20 4.46 -33.55
C LEU A 31 13.12 3.56 -32.73
N ASP A 32 13.90 4.13 -31.82
CA ASP A 32 14.70 3.33 -30.88
C ASP A 32 13.90 2.95 -29.63
N ASP A 33 13.99 1.67 -29.28
CA ASP A 33 13.31 1.07 -28.14
C ASP A 33 14.10 1.36 -26.86
N HIS A 34 13.68 2.37 -26.11
CA HIS A 34 14.36 2.78 -24.87
C HIS A 34 14.23 1.72 -23.77
N HIS A 35 15.18 0.78 -23.73
CA HIS A 35 15.56 0.08 -22.51
C HIS A 35 16.14 1.07 -21.50
N THR A 36 15.53 1.15 -20.32
CA THR A 36 15.99 2.04 -19.23
C THR A 36 16.97 1.29 -18.34
N THR A 37 18.27 1.50 -18.58
CA THR A 37 19.32 1.12 -17.64
C THR A 37 19.28 2.04 -16.42
N ILE A 38 19.32 1.45 -15.22
CA ILE A 38 19.32 2.19 -13.95
C ILE A 38 20.45 1.64 -13.09
N SER A 39 21.44 2.49 -12.80
CA SER A 39 22.46 2.19 -11.79
C SER A 39 21.80 2.12 -10.41
N LEU A 40 21.58 0.89 -9.92
CA LEU A 40 21.05 0.64 -8.59
C LEU A 40 22.21 0.70 -7.59
N ASP A 41 22.36 1.85 -6.94
CA ASP A 41 23.48 2.17 -6.04
C ASP A 41 23.70 1.09 -4.94
N PRO A 42 24.82 0.32 -5.01
CA PRO A 42 25.08 -0.83 -4.15
C PRO A 42 25.61 -0.36 -2.78
N HIS A 43 24.70 0.05 -1.91
CA HIS A 43 25.03 0.48 -0.56
C HIS A 43 24.84 -0.63 0.49
N LYS A 44 25.85 -0.72 1.37
CA LYS A 44 26.13 -1.79 2.32
C LYS A 44 25.01 -1.94 3.38
N PRO A 45 24.30 -3.07 3.48
CA PRO A 45 23.17 -3.22 4.40
C PRO A 45 23.61 -3.29 5.87
N PRO A 46 22.95 -2.57 6.81
CA PRO A 46 23.21 -2.68 8.25
C PRO A 46 22.62 -3.96 8.87
N SER A 47 23.44 -4.66 9.66
CA SER A 47 23.22 -5.69 10.71
C SER A 47 21.93 -6.57 10.81
N GLN A 48 21.07 -6.67 9.81
CA GLN A 48 20.06 -7.73 9.70
C GLN A 48 20.26 -8.49 8.38
N ASP A 49 19.98 -9.79 8.35
CA ASP A 49 20.13 -10.59 7.13
C ASP A 49 19.06 -10.19 6.10
N PRO A 50 19.42 -9.55 4.97
CA PRO A 50 18.42 -9.04 4.02
C PRO A 50 17.56 -10.16 3.44
N LEU A 51 18.12 -11.38 3.37
CA LEU A 51 17.43 -12.58 2.93
C LEU A 51 16.24 -12.90 3.85
N GLN A 52 16.46 -12.91 5.17
CA GLN A 52 15.43 -13.20 6.17
C GLN A 52 14.33 -12.13 6.17
N THR A 53 14.71 -10.85 6.01
CA THR A 53 13.75 -9.75 5.90
C THR A 53 12.85 -9.94 4.67
N LEU A 54 13.41 -10.22 3.49
CA LEU A 54 12.62 -10.45 2.28
C LEU A 54 11.73 -11.71 2.38
N THR A 55 12.24 -12.81 2.93
CA THR A 55 11.43 -14.03 3.20
C THR A 55 10.28 -13.75 4.16
N HIS A 56 10.49 -12.93 5.20
CA HIS A 56 9.43 -12.54 6.14
C HIS A 56 8.36 -11.68 5.46
N LEU A 57 8.77 -10.70 4.65
CA LEU A 57 7.85 -9.80 3.93
C LEU A 57 7.04 -10.54 2.87
N ALA A 58 7.64 -11.51 2.17
CA ALA A 58 6.97 -12.41 1.24
C ALA A 58 5.88 -13.23 1.97
N LYS A 59 6.23 -13.90 3.07
CA LYS A 59 5.29 -14.67 3.89
C LYS A 59 4.17 -13.81 4.48
N SER A 60 4.48 -12.62 4.99
CA SER A 60 3.51 -11.69 5.56
C SER A 60 2.51 -11.22 4.50
N SER A 61 3.00 -10.79 3.34
CA SER A 61 2.17 -10.30 2.23
C SER A 61 1.29 -11.42 1.64
N LEU A 62 1.81 -12.65 1.49
CA LEU A 62 1.01 -13.81 1.06
C LEU A 62 -0.07 -14.18 2.09
N THR A 63 0.25 -14.14 3.38
CA THR A 63 -0.72 -14.40 4.46
C THR A 63 -1.83 -13.35 4.47
N ARG A 64 -1.47 -12.08 4.25
CA ARG A 64 -2.43 -10.99 4.09
C ARG A 64 -3.29 -11.15 2.85
N ALA A 65 -2.71 -11.53 1.71
CA ALA A 65 -3.47 -11.82 0.49
C ALA A 65 -4.53 -12.91 0.71
N LYS A 66 -4.15 -14.04 1.32
CA LYS A 66 -5.08 -15.13 1.70
C LYS A 66 -6.20 -14.65 2.63
N HIS A 67 -5.92 -13.73 3.55
CA HIS A 67 -6.93 -13.16 4.44
C HIS A 67 -7.88 -12.18 3.73
N LEU A 68 -7.36 -11.25 2.91
CA LEU A 68 -8.18 -10.28 2.16
C LEU A 68 -9.11 -10.96 1.16
N LYS A 69 -8.73 -12.15 0.68
CA LYS A 69 -9.53 -13.05 -0.13
C LYS A 69 -10.69 -13.73 0.63
N ASN A 70 -10.66 -13.76 1.97
CA ASN A 70 -11.69 -14.36 2.83
C ASN A 70 -12.13 -13.44 4.01
N PRO A 71 -12.83 -12.31 3.78
CA PRO A 71 -12.98 -11.24 4.77
C PRO A 71 -14.39 -11.10 5.39
N ILE A 72 -14.48 -10.38 6.53
CA ILE A 72 -15.69 -10.23 7.39
C ILE A 72 -16.22 -8.76 7.34
N PRO A 73 -17.56 -8.48 7.34
CA PRO A 73 -18.22 -7.22 6.84
C PRO A 73 -18.00 -5.84 7.51
N HIS A 74 -18.53 -4.70 6.95
CA HIS A 74 -19.23 -3.54 7.63
C HIS A 74 -19.54 -2.20 6.81
N THR A 75 -20.50 -1.30 7.22
CA THR A 75 -20.98 -0.03 6.52
C THR A 75 -21.37 1.25 7.40
N PRO A 76 -21.15 2.55 7.01
CA PRO A 76 -21.25 3.77 7.88
C PRO A 76 -21.95 5.10 7.43
N SER A 77 -21.94 6.12 8.33
CA SER A 77 -21.80 7.58 8.04
C SER A 77 -21.50 8.44 9.33
N SER A 78 -21.02 9.72 9.38
CA SER A 78 -20.20 10.62 8.49
C SER A 78 -20.12 12.12 8.99
N SER A 79 -18.98 12.87 9.05
CA SER A 79 -18.90 14.40 9.06
C SER A 79 -17.50 15.08 8.86
N SER A 80 -17.39 16.36 8.38
CA SER A 80 -16.37 16.87 7.37
C SER A 80 -15.57 18.24 7.52
N SER A 81 -14.21 18.34 7.35
CA SER A 81 -13.29 19.43 6.78
C SER A 81 -11.72 19.14 6.88
N SER A 82 -10.82 19.69 6.02
CA SER A 82 -9.39 19.25 5.74
C SER A 82 -8.31 19.18 6.85
N SER A 83 -7.27 18.33 6.67
CA SER A 83 -6.07 18.12 7.54
C SER A 83 -4.88 17.42 6.82
N SER A 84 -3.66 17.40 7.38
CA SER A 84 -2.52 16.55 6.94
C SER A 84 -1.75 15.92 8.12
N THR A 85 -1.06 14.79 7.93
CA THR A 85 -0.20 14.12 8.97
C THR A 85 1.03 13.43 8.34
N PRO A 86 2.17 13.30 9.04
CA PRO A 86 3.34 12.57 8.52
C PRO A 86 3.06 11.09 8.24
N LEU A 87 3.70 10.56 7.20
CA LEU A 87 3.68 9.15 6.78
C LEU A 87 5.12 8.62 6.76
N SER A 88 5.46 7.76 7.72
CA SER A 88 6.83 7.26 7.92
C SER A 88 6.97 5.79 7.52
N PRO A 89 8.04 5.38 6.83
CA PRO A 89 8.31 3.98 6.52
C PRO A 89 8.73 3.21 7.77
N GLN A 90 8.52 1.90 7.77
CA GLN A 90 8.89 0.99 8.87
C GLN A 90 9.72 -0.18 8.37
N SER A 91 10.66 -0.68 9.20
CA SER A 91 11.56 -1.79 8.86
C SER A 91 10.81 -3.06 8.42
N TYR A 92 9.64 -3.32 9.02
CA TYR A 92 8.77 -4.47 8.72
C TYR A 92 7.88 -4.28 7.47
N GLY A 93 8.20 -3.32 6.59
CA GLY A 93 7.57 -3.18 5.26
C GLY A 93 6.18 -2.53 5.25
N ALA A 94 5.84 -1.79 6.29
CA ALA A 94 4.62 -0.97 6.37
C ALA A 94 4.98 0.51 6.42
N TYR A 95 3.95 1.36 6.40
CA TYR A 95 4.06 2.77 6.78
C TYR A 95 3.24 3.01 8.04
N SER A 96 3.61 4.03 8.82
CA SER A 96 2.86 4.52 9.99
C SER A 96 2.46 5.97 9.81
N ILE A 97 1.32 6.37 10.38
CA ILE A 97 0.89 7.77 10.51
C ILE A 97 0.72 8.13 11.97
N SER A 98 1.00 9.36 12.35
CA SER A 98 0.66 9.85 13.68
C SER A 98 -0.81 10.29 13.72
N LEU A 99 -1.59 9.66 14.60
CA LEU A 99 -2.88 10.19 15.05
C LEU A 99 -2.74 10.69 16.49
N PRO A 100 -3.63 11.58 16.98
CA PRO A 100 -3.58 12.14 18.33
C PRO A 100 -3.91 11.14 19.46
N PHE A 101 -4.07 9.85 19.12
CA PHE A 101 -4.42 8.79 20.04
C PHE A 101 -3.31 7.74 20.07
N GLY A 102 -2.65 7.61 21.23
CA GLY A 102 -1.70 6.55 21.51
C GLY A 102 -0.51 6.48 20.55
N THR A 103 -0.06 5.26 20.25
CA THR A 103 1.06 4.98 19.33
C THR A 103 0.64 5.17 17.86
N PRO A 104 1.46 5.83 17.01
CA PRO A 104 1.19 6.06 15.58
C PRO A 104 0.71 4.80 14.81
N PRO A 105 -0.56 4.75 14.35
CA PRO A 105 -1.10 3.58 13.66
C PRO A 105 -0.73 3.51 12.16
N ASN A 106 -0.75 2.31 11.58
CA ASN A 106 -0.45 2.07 10.17
C ASN A 106 -1.68 2.24 9.26
N PRO A 107 -1.65 3.02 8.16
CA PRO A 107 -2.79 3.13 7.25
C PRO A 107 -2.96 1.86 6.39
N SER A 108 -4.17 1.32 6.36
CA SER A 108 -4.57 0.07 5.68
C SER A 108 -5.94 0.26 5.02
N PRO A 109 -6.27 -0.36 3.87
CA PRO A 109 -7.61 -0.34 3.28
C PRO A 109 -8.65 -1.15 4.09
N SER A 110 -8.28 -1.68 5.25
CA SER A 110 -9.21 -2.21 6.24
C SER A 110 -10.16 -1.15 6.77
N ASP A 111 -11.19 -1.60 7.49
CA ASP A 111 -12.24 -0.73 7.99
C ASP A 111 -11.92 -0.11 9.36
N LEU A 112 -11.84 -0.89 10.43
CA LEU A 112 -11.67 -0.37 11.79
C LEU A 112 -10.34 0.38 12.01
N VAL A 113 -10.42 1.59 12.57
CA VAL A 113 -9.30 2.28 13.24
C VAL A 113 -9.14 1.73 14.66
N TRP A 114 -7.95 1.27 15.05
CA TRP A 114 -7.65 0.79 16.41
C TRP A 114 -6.22 1.11 16.84
N PHE A 115 -5.97 1.14 18.15
CA PHE A 115 -4.65 1.36 18.74
C PHE A 115 -4.43 0.58 20.05
N PRO A 116 -3.16 0.37 20.48
CA PRO A 116 -2.80 -0.14 21.79
C PRO A 116 -3.41 0.69 22.93
N CYS A 117 -4.07 0.00 23.87
CA CYS A 117 -4.96 0.65 24.82
C CYS A 117 -4.76 0.12 26.25
N THR A 118 -4.65 1.02 27.23
CA THR A 118 -4.33 0.79 28.65
C THR A 118 -2.91 0.27 28.92
N HIS A 119 -2.46 0.36 30.18
CA HIS A 119 -1.19 -0.23 30.65
C HIS A 119 -1.15 -1.77 30.61
N ARG A 120 -2.27 -2.44 30.36
CA ARG A 120 -2.38 -3.92 30.31
C ARG A 120 -2.39 -4.48 28.88
N TYR A 121 -2.12 -3.64 27.88
CA TYR A 121 -2.00 -4.08 26.49
C TYR A 121 -0.90 -5.14 26.31
N LEU A 122 -1.23 -6.23 25.61
CA LEU A 122 -0.30 -7.33 25.33
C LEU A 122 -0.12 -7.57 23.83
N CYS A 123 1.14 -7.58 23.36
CA CYS A 123 1.50 -7.89 21.98
C CYS A 123 2.21 -9.25 21.91
N ARG A 124 1.70 -10.20 21.12
CA ARG A 124 2.34 -11.53 20.90
C ARG A 124 2.96 -11.62 19.50
N HIS A 125 4.13 -12.23 19.37
CA HIS A 125 4.83 -12.40 18.07
C HIS A 125 5.10 -11.07 17.35
N CYS A 126 5.36 -9.99 18.09
CA CYS A 126 5.60 -8.67 17.54
C CYS A 126 7.12 -8.47 17.35
N PRO A 127 7.61 -7.98 16.19
CA PRO A 127 9.04 -8.00 15.83
C PRO A 127 9.93 -7.15 16.74
N HIS A 128 9.34 -6.23 17.51
CA HIS A 128 9.96 -5.58 18.65
C HIS A 128 9.01 -5.67 19.84
N THR A 129 9.56 -5.95 21.03
CA THR A 129 8.87 -5.56 22.27
C THR A 129 8.68 -4.05 22.25
N PRO A 130 7.51 -3.51 22.62
CA PRO A 130 7.38 -2.07 22.71
C PRO A 130 8.38 -1.55 23.75
N THR A 131 9.27 -0.64 23.33
CA THR A 131 9.55 0.51 24.18
C THR A 131 8.18 1.12 24.55
N PRO A 132 7.96 1.57 25.78
CA PRO A 132 6.63 1.95 26.26
C PRO A 132 6.16 3.27 25.64
N SER A 133 5.84 3.23 24.35
CA SER A 133 5.03 4.23 23.66
C SER A 133 3.70 4.32 24.40
N PRO A 134 3.21 5.54 24.72
CA PRO A 134 2.04 5.70 25.57
C PRO A 134 0.83 5.07 24.89
N SER A 135 0.44 3.89 25.37
CA SER A 135 -0.86 3.30 25.02
C SER A 135 -1.94 4.27 25.46
N PHE A 136 -2.98 4.44 24.65
CA PHE A 136 -4.05 5.36 25.00
C PHE A 136 -4.74 4.86 26.28
N ILE A 137 -4.92 5.74 27.27
CA ILE A 137 -5.58 5.40 28.54
C ILE A 137 -6.93 6.12 28.56
N PRO A 138 -8.05 5.42 28.31
CA PRO A 138 -9.37 6.06 28.19
C PRO A 138 -9.77 6.89 29.41
N LYS A 139 -9.36 6.45 30.61
CA LYS A 139 -9.60 7.17 31.87
C LYS A 139 -8.93 8.55 31.97
N LEU A 140 -7.94 8.86 31.12
CA LEU A 140 -7.28 10.16 31.07
C LEU A 140 -7.89 11.10 30.02
N SER A 141 -8.85 10.63 29.21
CA SER A 141 -9.58 11.46 28.25
C SER A 141 -10.97 11.79 28.79
N HIS A 142 -11.27 13.07 28.95
CA HIS A 142 -12.58 13.54 29.40
C HIS A 142 -13.71 13.30 28.38
N SER A 143 -13.39 13.03 27.11
CA SER A 143 -14.37 12.69 26.07
C SER A 143 -14.50 11.20 25.78
N SER A 144 -13.70 10.34 26.42
CA SER A 144 -13.73 8.88 26.21
C SER A 144 -15.01 8.25 26.72
N LYS A 145 -15.67 7.47 25.87
CA LYS A 145 -16.89 6.73 26.20
C LYS A 145 -16.81 5.30 25.65
N LEU A 146 -17.18 4.32 26.47
CA LEU A 146 -17.44 2.96 26.00
C LEU A 146 -18.70 2.98 25.12
N VAL A 147 -18.67 2.30 23.97
CA VAL A 147 -19.83 2.23 23.08
C VAL A 147 -20.79 1.14 23.59
N GLY A 148 -22.07 1.50 23.79
CA GLY A 148 -23.12 0.56 24.20
C GLY A 148 -23.60 -0.37 23.07
N CYS A 149 -24.19 -1.51 23.44
CA CYS A 149 -24.70 -2.56 22.55
C CYS A 149 -25.75 -2.03 21.56
N LYS A 150 -26.65 -1.16 22.06
CA LYS A 150 -27.72 -0.51 21.27
C LYS A 150 -27.26 0.71 20.48
N ASN A 151 -25.99 1.13 20.58
CA ASN A 151 -25.47 2.24 19.79
C ASN A 151 -25.29 1.79 18.33
N PRO A 152 -25.73 2.57 17.31
CA PRO A 152 -25.56 2.22 15.90
C PRO A 152 -24.11 1.93 15.47
N LYS A 153 -23.11 2.41 16.21
CA LYS A 153 -21.70 2.12 15.99
C LYS A 153 -21.28 0.72 16.42
N CYS A 154 -22.09 0.01 17.20
CA CYS A 154 -21.83 -1.40 17.46
C CYS A 154 -22.09 -2.26 16.20
N LEU A 155 -23.09 -1.88 15.41
CA LEU A 155 -23.36 -2.40 14.04
C LEU A 155 -22.29 -2.00 13.01
N TRP A 156 -21.20 -1.34 13.44
CA TRP A 156 -20.01 -1.07 12.62
C TRP A 156 -18.88 -2.08 12.84
N ILE A 157 -18.99 -2.96 13.85
CA ILE A 157 -18.01 -4.03 14.13
C ILE A 157 -18.64 -5.41 14.44
N HIS A 158 -19.97 -5.48 14.62
CA HIS A 158 -20.76 -6.73 14.59
C HIS A 158 -21.92 -6.62 13.57
N PRO A 159 -21.84 -7.23 12.37
CA PRO A 159 -22.73 -6.89 11.23
C PRO A 159 -23.93 -7.82 11.14
N ASP A 160 -23.71 -9.04 11.57
CA ASP A 160 -24.77 -10.03 11.68
C ASP A 160 -25.58 -9.65 12.90
N HIS A 161 -26.80 -9.20 12.64
CA HIS A 161 -27.81 -8.92 13.67
C HIS A 161 -27.94 -10.10 14.65
N ASN A 162 -27.68 -11.33 14.20
CA ASN A 162 -27.62 -12.55 15.01
C ASN A 162 -26.56 -12.53 16.14
N ARG A 163 -25.47 -11.75 16.04
CA ARG A 163 -24.53 -11.52 17.16
C ARG A 163 -25.00 -10.43 18.14
N LEU A 164 -25.92 -9.57 17.70
CA LEU A 164 -26.53 -8.52 18.53
C LEU A 164 -27.90 -8.93 19.11
N VAL A 165 -28.33 -10.18 18.87
CA VAL A 165 -29.65 -10.73 19.25
C VAL A 165 -30.00 -10.57 20.73
N ASN A 166 -29.02 -10.47 21.63
CA ASN A 166 -29.23 -10.30 23.07
C ASN A 166 -28.65 -8.99 23.63
N CYS A 167 -28.84 -7.84 22.96
CA CYS A 167 -28.74 -6.53 23.61
C CYS A 167 -29.97 -6.27 24.51
N THR A 168 -30.16 -7.05 25.58
CA THR A 168 -31.39 -7.01 26.39
C THR A 168 -31.44 -5.75 27.26
N ALA A 169 -30.39 -5.48 28.02
CA ALA A 169 -30.28 -4.28 28.86
C ALA A 169 -29.92 -3.01 28.05
N THR A 170 -30.22 -1.82 28.59
CA THR A 170 -29.78 -0.53 28.04
C THR A 170 -28.27 -0.30 28.24
N ASP A 171 -27.72 -0.81 29.33
CA ASP A 171 -26.39 -0.44 29.82
C ASP A 171 -25.31 -1.47 29.37
N GLN A 172 -25.73 -2.48 28.61
CA GLN A 172 -24.85 -3.49 28.04
C GLN A 172 -23.88 -2.84 27.06
N LEU A 173 -22.58 -3.13 27.22
CA LEU A 173 -21.55 -2.65 26.30
C LEU A 173 -21.62 -3.36 24.94
N CYS A 174 -21.11 -2.70 23.90
CA CYS A 174 -20.89 -3.35 22.61
C CYS A 174 -19.95 -4.56 22.79
N PRO A 175 -20.26 -5.74 22.22
CA PRO A 175 -19.43 -6.92 22.40
C PRO A 175 -17.97 -6.67 21.99
N PRO A 176 -16.98 -7.30 22.65
CA PRO A 176 -15.59 -7.21 22.26
C PRO A 176 -15.38 -7.63 20.80
N TYR A 177 -14.50 -6.94 20.08
CA TYR A 177 -14.14 -7.30 18.71
C TYR A 177 -12.91 -8.21 18.68
N LEU A 178 -12.79 -8.98 17.60
CA LEU A 178 -11.58 -9.65 17.17
C LEU A 178 -11.46 -9.40 15.67
N VAL A 179 -10.39 -8.71 15.24
CA VAL A 179 -10.10 -8.47 13.82
C VAL A 179 -8.81 -9.19 13.45
N LEU A 180 -8.85 -9.90 12.34
CA LEU A 180 -7.71 -10.53 11.69
C LEU A 180 -7.28 -9.66 10.50
N TYR A 181 -5.99 -9.67 10.16
CA TYR A 181 -5.41 -8.94 9.03
C TYR A 181 -4.54 -9.82 8.13
N GLY A 182 -4.52 -11.13 8.37
CA GLY A 182 -3.59 -12.10 7.80
C GLY A 182 -2.45 -12.40 8.77
N SER A 183 -1.32 -11.72 8.61
CA SER A 183 -0.14 -11.86 9.48
C SER A 183 -0.26 -11.17 10.84
N ALA A 184 -1.34 -10.45 11.10
CA ALA A 184 -1.61 -9.76 12.36
C ALA A 184 -3.06 -9.92 12.82
N SER A 185 -3.31 -9.70 14.11
CA SER A 185 -4.65 -9.68 14.72
C SER A 185 -4.72 -8.69 15.89
N THR A 186 -5.93 -8.29 16.26
CA THR A 186 -6.24 -7.39 17.38
C THR A 186 -7.55 -7.83 18.03
N GLY A 187 -7.64 -7.71 19.36
CA GLY A 187 -8.91 -7.81 20.06
C GLY A 187 -9.01 -6.79 21.18
N GLY A 188 -10.23 -6.33 21.43
CA GLY A 188 -10.48 -5.19 22.30
C GLY A 188 -11.94 -4.79 22.38
N VAL A 189 -12.18 -3.58 22.86
CA VAL A 189 -13.53 -3.00 23.01
C VAL A 189 -13.69 -1.74 22.17
N LEU A 190 -14.91 -1.45 21.74
CA LEU A 190 -15.20 -0.24 20.97
C LEU A 190 -15.36 0.96 21.91
N LEU A 191 -14.56 2.00 21.66
CA LEU A 191 -14.69 3.31 22.29
C LEU A 191 -15.17 4.34 21.29
N SER A 192 -15.64 5.47 21.82
CA SER A 192 -15.79 6.71 21.10
C SER A 192 -15.08 7.83 21.85
N ASP A 193 -14.36 8.69 21.12
CA ASP A 193 -13.61 9.81 21.70
C ASP A 193 -13.49 10.98 20.70
N THR A 194 -12.80 12.06 21.06
CA THR A 194 -12.63 13.25 20.21
C THR A 194 -11.32 13.21 19.43
N LEU A 195 -11.39 12.98 18.12
CA LEU A 195 -10.22 12.99 17.25
C LEU A 195 -9.83 14.43 16.87
N ASN A 196 -8.69 14.92 17.38
CA ASN A 196 -8.21 16.28 17.16
C ASN A 196 -7.13 16.36 16.08
N LEU A 197 -7.53 16.51 14.82
CA LEU A 197 -6.59 16.63 13.70
C LEU A 197 -5.96 18.03 13.66
N SER A 198 -4.66 18.13 13.33
CA SER A 198 -3.93 19.39 13.18
C SER A 198 -2.80 19.26 12.15
N PRO A 199 -2.52 20.28 11.30
CA PRO A 199 -3.32 21.46 10.99
C PRO A 199 -4.21 21.27 9.73
N PRO A 200 -5.27 22.08 9.55
CA PRO A 200 -5.85 23.00 10.54
C PRO A 200 -6.48 22.25 11.71
N SER A 201 -6.42 22.86 12.90
CA SER A 201 -6.93 22.27 14.14
C SER A 201 -8.44 22.00 14.05
N LYS A 202 -8.84 20.74 14.00
CA LYS A 202 -10.24 20.34 14.04
C LYS A 202 -10.50 19.06 14.82
N SER A 203 -11.44 19.20 15.75
CA SER A 203 -12.05 18.13 16.51
C SER A 203 -13.16 17.41 15.75
N TYR A 204 -13.12 16.09 15.80
CA TYR A 204 -14.18 15.17 15.41
C TYR A 204 -14.64 14.46 16.69
N PRO A 205 -15.62 15.03 17.42
CA PRO A 205 -16.16 14.38 18.62
C PRO A 205 -16.88 13.10 18.22
N ASP A 206 -17.00 12.17 19.17
CA ASP A 206 -17.75 10.93 18.97
C ASP A 206 -17.18 10.10 17.77
N PHE A 207 -15.85 10.09 17.62
CA PHE A 207 -15.12 9.27 16.65
C PHE A 207 -14.88 7.86 17.23
N ALA A 208 -15.35 6.83 16.52
CA ALA A 208 -15.30 5.43 16.94
C ALA A 208 -13.92 4.80 16.70
N VAL A 209 -13.38 4.14 17.72
CA VAL A 209 -12.05 3.50 17.68
C VAL A 209 -12.02 2.19 18.46
N GLY A 210 -11.25 1.23 17.93
CA GLY A 210 -10.92 0.00 18.64
C GLY A 210 -9.86 0.25 19.72
N CYS A 211 -10.25 0.11 20.99
CA CYS A 211 -9.33 0.09 22.12
C CYS A 211 -8.78 -1.33 22.27
N SER A 212 -7.64 -1.60 21.65
CA SER A 212 -7.02 -2.93 21.60
C SER A 212 -6.42 -3.28 22.96
N LEU A 213 -6.90 -4.38 23.54
CA LEU A 213 -6.37 -4.93 24.80
C LEU A 213 -5.29 -5.98 24.51
N PHE A 214 -5.33 -6.63 23.35
CA PHE A 214 -4.26 -7.50 22.87
C PHE A 214 -4.10 -7.41 21.36
N SER A 215 -2.91 -7.74 20.86
CA SER A 215 -2.66 -7.95 19.43
C SER A 215 -1.68 -9.10 19.21
N SER A 216 -1.57 -9.54 17.95
CA SER A 216 -0.47 -10.36 17.49
C SER A 216 0.08 -9.84 16.16
N GLY A 217 1.39 -9.95 15.94
CA GLY A 217 2.07 -9.57 14.68
C GLY A 217 2.19 -8.07 14.42
N SER A 218 1.42 -7.20 15.10
CA SER A 218 1.51 -5.74 14.95
C SER A 218 1.55 -5.02 16.32
N PRO A 219 2.66 -4.35 16.68
CA PRO A 219 2.77 -3.60 17.92
C PRO A 219 2.14 -2.21 17.85
N ALA A 220 2.05 -1.62 16.65
CA ALA A 220 1.35 -0.37 16.40
C ALA A 220 -0.14 -0.62 16.12
N GLY A 221 -0.95 0.44 16.23
CA GLY A 221 -2.35 0.40 15.80
C GLY A 221 -2.49 0.30 14.28
N ILE A 222 -3.72 0.21 13.79
CA ILE A 222 -4.03 0.36 12.35
C ILE A 222 -5.08 1.45 12.19
N ALA A 223 -4.85 2.35 11.24
CA ALA A 223 -5.82 3.30 10.77
C ALA A 223 -6.50 2.71 9.53
N GLY A 224 -7.79 2.36 9.65
CA GLY A 224 -8.56 1.88 8.51
C GLY A 224 -8.90 3.02 7.55
N PHE A 225 -8.56 2.84 6.28
CA PHE A 225 -8.82 3.73 5.14
C PHE A 225 -9.83 3.15 4.15
N GLY A 226 -10.40 1.99 4.43
CA GLY A 226 -11.44 1.35 3.61
C GLY A 226 -12.71 2.19 3.47
N ARG A 227 -13.68 1.67 2.71
CA ARG A 227 -14.95 2.34 2.39
C ARG A 227 -16.06 2.09 3.43
N GLY A 228 -15.71 1.45 4.54
CA GLY A 228 -16.62 1.09 5.63
C GLY A 228 -16.62 2.10 6.79
N PRO A 229 -17.34 1.80 7.89
CA PRO A 229 -17.10 2.21 9.26
C PRO A 229 -16.85 3.64 9.76
N ALA A 230 -16.33 3.71 10.98
CA ALA A 230 -15.19 2.94 11.54
C ALA A 230 -13.90 3.15 10.73
N SER A 231 -13.94 3.17 9.40
CA SER A 231 -12.85 3.77 8.62
C SER A 231 -12.73 5.27 8.86
N LEU A 232 -11.48 5.71 8.92
CA LEU A 232 -11.12 7.11 9.07
C LEU A 232 -11.74 7.95 7.93
N PRO A 233 -11.65 7.59 6.64
CA PRO A 233 -12.29 8.34 5.56
C PRO A 233 -13.80 8.55 5.70
N SER A 234 -14.52 7.51 6.14
CA SER A 234 -15.98 7.55 6.27
C SER A 234 -16.44 8.37 7.46
N GLN A 235 -15.87 8.13 8.64
CA GLN A 235 -16.16 8.89 9.86
C GLN A 235 -15.87 10.38 9.65
N LEU A 236 -14.78 10.68 8.95
CA LEU A 236 -14.34 12.05 8.64
C LEU A 236 -15.05 12.71 7.44
N ARG A 237 -15.93 12.04 6.65
CA ARG A 237 -16.38 12.54 5.32
C ARG A 237 -15.22 13.12 4.50
N LEU A 238 -14.18 12.34 4.25
CA LEU A 238 -13.15 12.75 3.30
C LEU A 238 -13.77 12.83 1.89
N ALA A 239 -13.50 13.92 1.18
CA ALA A 239 -13.79 14.03 -0.24
C ALA A 239 -12.69 13.32 -1.04
N ARG A 240 -11.46 13.31 -0.51
CA ARG A 240 -10.29 12.63 -1.03
C ARG A 240 -9.20 12.47 0.04
N PHE A 241 -8.30 11.51 -0.15
CA PHE A 241 -7.03 11.47 0.58
C PHE A 241 -5.89 11.12 -0.37
N SER A 242 -4.67 11.58 -0.07
CA SER A 242 -3.51 11.33 -0.92
C SER A 242 -2.20 11.22 -0.14
N TYR A 243 -1.27 10.42 -0.67
CA TYR A 243 0.04 10.20 -0.07
C TYR A 243 1.12 10.02 -1.14
N CYS A 244 2.39 10.14 -0.73
CA CYS A 244 3.56 9.81 -1.55
C CYS A 244 4.41 8.80 -0.76
N GLN A 245 4.52 7.55 -1.19
CA GLN A 245 5.23 6.54 -0.40
C GLN A 245 6.75 6.64 -0.63
N VAL A 246 7.49 7.14 0.37
CA VAL A 246 8.96 7.18 0.36
C VAL A 246 9.52 5.77 0.22
N SER A 247 10.57 5.59 -0.59
CA SER A 247 11.20 4.27 -0.71
C SER A 247 11.73 3.80 0.64
N HIS A 248 11.43 2.54 0.98
CA HIS A 248 11.95 1.89 2.17
C HIS A 248 12.81 0.70 1.75
N ARG A 249 14.10 0.74 2.12
CA ARG A 249 15.11 -0.29 1.83
C ARG A 249 15.07 -1.47 2.83
N PHE A 250 14.05 -1.53 3.68
CA PHE A 250 13.87 -2.49 4.78
C PHE A 250 15.01 -2.52 5.81
N ASP A 251 15.86 -1.50 5.81
CA ASP A 251 17.07 -1.37 6.65
C ASP A 251 16.84 -0.61 7.98
N GLY A 252 15.63 -0.10 8.20
CA GLY A 252 15.27 0.67 9.39
C GLY A 252 15.95 2.04 9.52
N ALA A 253 16.76 2.46 8.54
CA ALA A 253 17.62 3.64 8.62
C ALA A 253 16.97 4.93 8.09
N SER A 254 15.81 4.84 7.43
CA SER A 254 15.16 6.01 6.83
C SER A 254 14.49 6.91 7.88
N THR A 255 15.10 8.06 8.13
CA THR A 255 14.52 9.18 8.88
C THR A 255 13.56 10.04 8.04
N LYS A 256 13.43 9.75 6.74
CA LYS A 256 12.56 10.49 5.82
C LYS A 256 11.11 10.05 5.97
N SER A 257 10.22 11.03 6.09
CA SER A 257 8.77 10.84 6.04
C SER A 257 8.17 11.73 4.96
N SER A 258 7.03 11.31 4.42
CA SER A 258 6.20 12.13 3.54
C SER A 258 4.94 12.58 4.30
N SER A 259 3.93 13.08 3.58
CA SER A 259 2.66 13.49 4.17
C SER A 259 1.50 12.68 3.61
N LEU A 260 0.63 12.22 4.51
CA LEU A 260 -0.74 11.80 4.19
C LEU A 260 -1.66 13.03 4.31
N ASN A 261 -2.17 13.47 3.16
CA ASN A 261 -3.06 14.61 3.06
C ASN A 261 -4.53 14.15 3.05
N LEU A 262 -5.32 14.66 3.98
CA LEU A 262 -6.74 14.37 4.15
C LEU A 262 -7.54 15.59 3.69
N ALA A 263 -8.19 15.52 2.52
CA ALA A 263 -8.94 16.65 1.98
C ALA A 263 -10.44 16.35 1.91
N PHE A 264 -11.20 17.16 2.61
CA PHE A 264 -12.62 16.93 2.90
C PHE A 264 -13.51 17.83 2.02
N SER A 265 -12.87 18.72 1.27
CA SER A 265 -13.41 19.40 0.10
C SER A 265 -12.50 19.14 -1.11
N GLY A 266 -13.09 19.19 -2.30
CA GLY A 266 -12.38 19.02 -3.57
C GLY A 266 -13.34 19.25 -4.73
N GLY A 267 -12.90 20.04 -5.71
CA GLY A 267 -13.61 20.16 -6.99
C GLY A 267 -13.40 18.93 -7.88
N ALA A 268 -13.95 18.96 -9.09
CA ALA A 268 -13.68 17.94 -10.10
C ALA A 268 -12.26 18.02 -10.70
N ALA A 269 -11.54 19.11 -10.42
CA ALA A 269 -10.18 19.38 -10.89
C ALA A 269 -9.25 18.19 -10.61
N LYS A 270 -8.57 17.74 -11.66
CA LYS A 270 -7.52 16.71 -11.58
C LYS A 270 -6.28 17.31 -10.91
N ALA A 271 -5.60 16.52 -10.07
CA ALA A 271 -4.25 16.87 -9.65
C ALA A 271 -3.34 16.96 -10.90
N PRO A 272 -2.45 17.98 -11.01
CA PRO A 272 -1.58 18.14 -12.18
C PRO A 272 -0.73 16.90 -12.46
N GLY A 273 -0.69 16.48 -13.74
CA GLY A 273 0.06 15.31 -14.19
C GLY A 273 -0.48 13.95 -13.72
N THR A 274 -1.62 13.89 -13.02
CA THR A 274 -2.16 12.66 -12.44
C THR A 274 -3.05 11.91 -13.43
N ALA A 275 -2.72 10.65 -13.69
CA ALA A 275 -3.57 9.72 -14.44
C ALA A 275 -4.67 9.17 -13.53
N TYR A 276 -5.88 8.94 -14.05
CA TYR A 276 -7.02 8.50 -13.25
C TYR A 276 -7.77 7.33 -13.88
N THR A 277 -8.16 6.36 -13.04
CA THR A 277 -9.12 5.30 -13.38
C THR A 277 -10.29 5.30 -12.38
N ARG A 278 -11.46 4.77 -12.76
CA ARG A 278 -12.65 4.75 -11.88
C ARG A 278 -12.56 3.63 -10.85
N PHE A 279 -12.99 3.90 -9.63
CA PHE A 279 -13.25 2.82 -8.66
C PHE A 279 -14.44 2.00 -9.14
N LEU A 280 -14.25 0.69 -9.19
CA LEU A 280 -15.33 -0.27 -9.35
C LEU A 280 -15.97 -0.55 -7.98
N ARG A 281 -17.16 -1.16 -8.01
CA ARG A 281 -17.76 -1.81 -6.84
C ARG A 281 -17.69 -3.31 -7.09
N ASN A 282 -17.32 -4.06 -6.05
CA ASN A 282 -17.52 -5.50 -6.08
C ASN A 282 -19.04 -5.76 -6.00
N PRO A 283 -19.62 -6.58 -6.91
CA PRO A 283 -21.07 -6.73 -7.00
C PRO A 283 -21.65 -7.75 -6.02
N THR A 284 -20.82 -8.51 -5.27
CA THR A 284 -21.33 -9.52 -4.31
C THR A 284 -22.31 -8.87 -3.35
N ALA A 285 -23.49 -9.47 -3.18
CA ALA A 285 -24.50 -8.90 -2.31
C ALA A 285 -24.01 -8.97 -0.86
N PRO A 286 -24.46 -8.05 0.01
CA PRO A 286 -24.07 -8.12 1.41
C PRO A 286 -24.51 -9.42 2.10
N THR A 287 -25.46 -10.18 1.55
CA THR A 287 -25.96 -11.43 2.12
C THR A 287 -24.96 -12.59 2.08
N ASP A 288 -23.96 -12.56 1.20
CA ASP A 288 -23.28 -13.78 0.74
C ASP A 288 -21.99 -14.08 1.53
N GLY A 289 -21.92 -13.66 2.79
CA GLY A 289 -20.75 -13.79 3.68
C GLY A 289 -19.54 -12.91 3.31
N LYS A 290 -19.40 -12.52 2.05
CA LYS A 290 -18.25 -11.77 1.49
C LYS A 290 -18.37 -10.23 1.54
N ARG A 291 -19.21 -9.66 2.44
CA ARG A 291 -19.51 -8.20 2.51
C ARG A 291 -18.26 -7.30 2.49
N ALA A 292 -17.12 -7.73 3.04
CA ALA A 292 -15.92 -6.90 3.10
C ALA A 292 -15.21 -6.67 1.76
N PHE A 293 -15.56 -7.40 0.69
CA PHE A 293 -15.19 -6.94 -0.65
C PHE A 293 -15.82 -5.56 -0.97
N GLY A 294 -16.92 -5.20 -0.32
CA GLY A 294 -17.53 -3.86 -0.42
C GLY A 294 -16.69 -2.74 0.19
N VAL A 295 -15.78 -3.03 1.14
CA VAL A 295 -14.94 -1.99 1.78
C VAL A 295 -13.66 -1.68 1.01
N TYR A 296 -13.28 -2.48 0.02
CA TYR A 296 -12.05 -2.26 -0.74
C TYR A 296 -12.23 -1.30 -1.94
N TYR A 297 -11.14 -0.64 -2.31
CA TYR A 297 -11.06 0.18 -3.51
C TYR A 297 -10.69 -0.68 -4.72
N TYR A 298 -11.71 -1.27 -5.33
CA TYR A 298 -11.52 -2.05 -6.54
C TYR A 298 -11.23 -1.18 -7.76
N LEU A 299 -10.29 -1.63 -8.60
CA LEU A 299 -9.96 -1.09 -9.91
C LEU A 299 -10.15 -2.19 -10.97
N GLY A 300 -10.36 -1.78 -12.22
CA GLY A 300 -10.39 -2.68 -13.36
C GLY A 300 -9.12 -2.55 -14.20
N LEU A 301 -8.45 -3.67 -14.47
CA LEU A 301 -7.44 -3.73 -15.53
C LEU A 301 -8.12 -3.88 -16.90
N ARG A 302 -7.41 -3.40 -17.90
CA ARG A 302 -7.60 -3.73 -19.32
C ARG A 302 -6.68 -4.89 -19.71
N ARG A 303 -5.41 -4.85 -19.26
CA ARG A 303 -4.36 -5.83 -19.54
C ARG A 303 -3.12 -5.57 -18.66
N ILE A 304 -2.13 -6.46 -18.75
CA ILE A 304 -0.75 -6.24 -18.28
C ILE A 304 0.18 -6.40 -19.49
N SER A 305 1.24 -5.61 -19.60
CA SER A 305 2.28 -5.81 -20.62
C SER A 305 3.69 -5.86 -20.03
N ILE A 306 4.55 -6.66 -20.64
CA ILE A 306 5.96 -6.85 -20.30
C ILE A 306 6.79 -6.54 -21.55
N GLY A 307 7.63 -5.50 -21.50
CA GLY A 307 8.43 -5.08 -22.66
C GLY A 307 7.58 -4.77 -23.90
N GLY A 308 6.41 -4.16 -23.70
CA GLY A 308 5.43 -3.90 -24.77
C GLY A 308 4.56 -5.10 -25.17
N VAL A 309 4.95 -6.35 -24.82
CA VAL A 309 4.17 -7.56 -25.12
C VAL A 309 2.98 -7.68 -24.17
N GLU A 310 1.77 -7.76 -24.72
CA GLU A 310 0.54 -7.97 -23.95
C GLU A 310 0.44 -9.41 -23.42
N VAL A 311 0.27 -9.55 -22.11
CA VAL A 311 0.18 -10.84 -21.42
C VAL A 311 -1.26 -11.37 -21.47
N LYS A 312 -1.44 -12.59 -21.98
CA LYS A 312 -2.75 -13.24 -22.10
C LYS A 312 -3.31 -13.61 -20.71
N ILE A 313 -4.27 -12.81 -20.22
CA ILE A 313 -4.96 -13.01 -18.94
C ILE A 313 -6.46 -13.13 -19.20
N ALA A 314 -7.13 -14.12 -18.60
CA ALA A 314 -8.57 -14.31 -18.79
C ALA A 314 -9.38 -13.14 -18.18
N ALA A 315 -10.40 -12.67 -18.90
CA ALA A 315 -11.16 -11.46 -18.55
C ALA A 315 -11.76 -11.47 -17.13
N LYS A 316 -12.09 -12.66 -16.61
CA LYS A 316 -12.62 -12.85 -15.24
C LYS A 316 -11.69 -12.32 -14.14
N TYR A 317 -10.37 -12.28 -14.37
CA TYR A 317 -9.39 -11.76 -13.41
C TYR A 317 -9.23 -10.24 -13.50
N LEU A 318 -9.59 -9.61 -14.62
CA LEU A 318 -9.29 -8.20 -14.90
C LEU A 318 -10.29 -7.22 -14.26
N SER A 319 -11.42 -7.68 -13.73
CA SER A 319 -12.42 -6.86 -13.02
C SER A 319 -13.24 -7.73 -12.07
N PRO A 320 -13.88 -7.15 -11.03
CA PRO A 320 -14.77 -7.88 -10.15
C PRO A 320 -15.93 -8.53 -10.91
N GLN A 321 -16.14 -9.81 -10.69
CA GLN A 321 -17.22 -10.63 -11.24
C GLN A 321 -18.38 -10.75 -10.24
N ALA A 322 -19.52 -11.29 -10.69
CA ALA A 322 -20.73 -11.45 -9.89
C ALA A 322 -20.56 -12.26 -8.60
N ASP A 323 -19.63 -13.22 -8.58
CA ASP A 323 -19.26 -14.08 -7.45
C ASP A 323 -18.28 -13.43 -6.43
N GLY A 324 -17.93 -12.17 -6.70
CA GLY A 324 -16.99 -11.37 -5.93
C GLY A 324 -15.53 -11.52 -6.30
N ASN A 325 -15.21 -12.36 -7.28
CA ASN A 325 -13.83 -12.70 -7.61
C ASN A 325 -13.28 -11.76 -8.70
N GLY A 326 -11.95 -11.65 -8.81
CA GLY A 326 -11.30 -10.86 -9.85
C GLY A 326 -11.20 -9.36 -9.57
N GLY A 327 -10.54 -8.66 -10.49
CA GLY A 327 -10.20 -7.25 -10.35
C GLY A 327 -8.98 -7.01 -9.45
N VAL A 328 -8.65 -5.73 -9.30
CA VAL A 328 -7.47 -5.28 -8.53
C VAL A 328 -7.95 -4.51 -7.32
N ILE A 329 -7.32 -4.67 -6.16
CA ILE A 329 -7.41 -3.73 -5.04
C ILE A 329 -6.06 -3.09 -4.78
N VAL A 330 -6.05 -1.87 -4.22
CA VAL A 330 -4.83 -1.21 -3.73
C VAL A 330 -4.78 -1.35 -2.21
N ASP A 331 -3.67 -1.88 -1.68
CA ASP A 331 -3.52 -2.23 -0.27
C ASP A 331 -2.19 -1.75 0.31
N SER A 332 -2.23 -0.60 0.99
CA SER A 332 -1.08 -0.07 1.73
C SER A 332 -0.60 -0.96 2.88
N GLY A 333 -1.44 -1.89 3.35
CA GLY A 333 -1.13 -2.85 4.41
C GLY A 333 -0.43 -4.12 3.93
N SER A 334 -0.38 -4.40 2.62
CA SER A 334 0.48 -5.43 2.03
C SER A 334 1.78 -4.78 1.56
N THR A 335 2.92 -5.41 1.84
CA THR A 335 4.22 -4.92 1.35
C THR A 335 4.36 -5.22 -0.13
N PHE A 336 4.37 -6.50 -0.50
CA PHE A 336 4.50 -6.95 -1.88
C PHE A 336 3.14 -7.19 -2.53
N THR A 337 3.07 -6.93 -3.83
CA THR A 337 1.89 -7.21 -4.65
C THR A 337 1.65 -8.71 -4.74
N PHE A 338 0.41 -9.12 -4.59
CA PHE A 338 -0.04 -10.49 -4.86
C PHE A 338 -0.81 -10.53 -6.19
N MET A 339 -0.59 -11.59 -6.96
CA MET A 339 -1.35 -11.96 -8.14
C MET A 339 -1.73 -13.44 -8.03
N GLU A 340 -3.00 -13.79 -8.31
CA GLU A 340 -3.40 -15.19 -8.45
C GLU A 340 -2.53 -15.92 -9.49
N GLY A 341 -2.25 -17.21 -9.30
CA GLY A 341 -1.41 -17.99 -10.23
C GLY A 341 -1.79 -17.84 -11.71
N ALA A 342 -3.08 -17.76 -12.03
CA ALA A 342 -3.59 -17.57 -13.39
C ALA A 342 -3.32 -16.17 -14.00
N VAL A 343 -2.89 -15.20 -13.19
CA VAL A 343 -2.41 -13.86 -13.60
C VAL A 343 -0.89 -13.78 -13.50
N PHE A 344 -0.32 -14.33 -12.42
CA PHE A 344 1.12 -14.33 -12.15
C PHE A 344 1.91 -15.16 -13.16
N GLU A 345 1.52 -16.41 -13.42
CA GLU A 345 2.30 -17.34 -14.26
C GLU A 345 2.49 -16.84 -15.70
N PRO A 346 1.47 -16.25 -16.38
CA PRO A 346 1.67 -15.58 -17.66
C PRO A 346 2.65 -14.40 -17.59
N VAL A 347 2.59 -13.59 -16.53
CA VAL A 347 3.47 -12.40 -16.35
C VAL A 347 4.91 -12.83 -16.08
N ALA A 348 5.13 -13.73 -15.13
CA ALA A 348 6.44 -14.26 -14.77
C ALA A 348 7.12 -14.96 -15.96
N ARG A 349 6.35 -15.71 -16.76
CA ARG A 349 6.84 -16.39 -17.97
C ARG A 349 7.32 -15.43 -19.04
N GLU A 350 6.60 -14.34 -19.30
CA GLU A 350 7.01 -13.35 -20.30
C GLU A 350 8.24 -12.56 -19.83
N ILE A 351 8.38 -12.29 -18.51
CA ILE A 351 9.63 -11.73 -17.95
C ILE A 351 10.79 -12.69 -18.17
N VAL A 352 10.67 -13.97 -17.80
CA VAL A 352 11.72 -14.98 -18.00
C VAL A 352 12.15 -15.04 -19.46
N LYS A 353 11.20 -15.18 -20.39
CA LYS A 353 11.44 -15.24 -21.84
C LYS A 353 12.22 -14.04 -22.38
N GLN A 354 11.98 -12.84 -21.83
CA GLN A 354 12.66 -11.63 -22.30
C GLN A 354 14.07 -11.43 -21.67
N VAL A 355 14.43 -12.18 -20.62
CA VAL A 355 15.74 -12.04 -19.94
C VAL A 355 16.60 -13.30 -19.90
N GLU A 356 16.08 -14.46 -20.32
CA GLU A 356 16.76 -15.76 -20.21
C GLU A 356 18.09 -15.85 -20.99
N ASN A 357 18.22 -15.08 -22.08
CA ASN A 357 19.47 -14.97 -22.84
C ASN A 357 20.56 -14.15 -22.13
N ARG A 358 20.19 -13.37 -21.10
CA ARG A 358 21.13 -12.50 -20.35
C ARG A 358 21.38 -13.00 -18.92
N TYR A 359 20.35 -13.53 -18.24
CA TYR A 359 20.43 -13.89 -16.82
C TYR A 359 20.02 -15.34 -16.55
N ARG A 360 20.89 -16.08 -15.85
CA ARG A 360 20.60 -17.44 -15.40
C ARG A 360 19.59 -17.43 -14.26
N ARG A 361 18.45 -18.11 -14.43
CA ARG A 361 17.44 -18.29 -13.37
C ARG A 361 17.98 -19.09 -12.18
N LEU A 362 17.61 -18.71 -10.96
CA LEU A 362 18.13 -19.23 -9.69
C LEU A 362 17.04 -19.91 -8.84
N ARG A 363 16.53 -21.07 -9.27
CA ARG A 363 15.46 -21.81 -8.56
C ARG A 363 15.77 -22.09 -7.08
N GLY A 364 17.00 -22.49 -6.76
CA GLY A 364 17.42 -22.68 -5.35
C GLY A 364 17.52 -21.38 -4.53
N VAL A 365 17.43 -20.20 -5.14
CA VAL A 365 17.16 -18.94 -4.42
C VAL A 365 15.65 -18.78 -4.22
N GLU A 366 14.86 -18.98 -5.29
CA GLU A 366 13.39 -18.87 -5.27
C GLU A 366 12.76 -19.65 -4.10
N GLU A 367 13.16 -20.91 -3.93
CA GLU A 367 12.71 -21.79 -2.84
C GLU A 367 13.05 -21.27 -1.44
N ARG A 368 14.18 -20.58 -1.27
CA ARG A 368 14.64 -20.03 0.02
C ARG A 368 13.97 -18.70 0.38
N VAL A 369 13.68 -17.85 -0.61
CA VAL A 369 13.06 -16.53 -0.37
C VAL A 369 11.53 -16.53 -0.48
N GLY A 370 10.93 -17.48 -1.20
CA GLY A 370 9.50 -17.44 -1.52
C GLY A 370 9.14 -16.34 -2.51
N LEU A 371 10.11 -15.89 -3.31
CA LEU A 371 9.97 -14.94 -4.41
C LEU A 371 10.40 -15.64 -5.70
N ALA A 372 9.73 -15.40 -6.81
CA ALA A 372 10.09 -15.93 -8.11
C ALA A 372 9.58 -15.00 -9.23
N PRO A 373 10.18 -15.02 -10.43
CA PRO A 373 11.47 -15.64 -10.74
C PRO A 373 12.65 -14.88 -10.09
N CYS A 374 13.76 -15.58 -9.86
CA CYS A 374 15.02 -15.01 -9.41
C CYS A 374 16.13 -15.27 -10.43
N PHE A 375 17.09 -14.36 -10.55
CA PHE A 375 18.11 -14.36 -11.60
C PHE A 375 19.49 -13.96 -11.07
N ASN A 376 20.56 -14.55 -11.63
CA ASN A 376 21.93 -14.10 -11.43
C ASN A 376 22.23 -12.90 -12.33
N VAL A 377 22.68 -11.80 -11.73
CA VAL A 377 23.05 -10.54 -12.40
C VAL A 377 24.52 -10.14 -12.12
N SER A 378 25.33 -11.07 -11.62
CA SER A 378 26.75 -10.85 -11.34
C SER A 378 27.50 -10.35 -12.57
N GLY A 379 28.17 -9.20 -12.44
CA GLY A 379 28.98 -8.60 -13.51
C GLY A 379 28.19 -7.91 -14.62
N GLU A 380 26.86 -7.81 -14.51
CA GLU A 380 25.97 -7.25 -15.52
C GLU A 380 25.29 -5.96 -15.04
N GLU A 381 25.05 -5.02 -15.96
CA GLU A 381 24.11 -3.93 -15.69
C GLU A 381 22.67 -4.47 -15.67
N VAL A 382 21.93 -4.19 -14.59
CA VAL A 382 20.58 -4.75 -14.38
C VAL A 382 19.57 -4.04 -15.29
N ALA A 383 19.13 -4.74 -16.34
CA ALA A 383 18.08 -4.28 -17.25
C ALA A 383 16.99 -5.35 -17.39
N PHE A 384 15.76 -4.98 -17.05
CA PHE A 384 14.57 -5.83 -17.15
C PHE A 384 13.50 -5.14 -18.00
N PRO A 385 12.56 -5.92 -18.60
CA PRO A 385 11.52 -5.36 -19.44
C PRO A 385 10.50 -4.54 -18.65
N LYS A 386 10.02 -3.43 -19.24
CA LYS A 386 9.01 -2.54 -18.63
C LYS A 386 7.74 -3.32 -18.26
N LEU A 387 7.35 -3.26 -16.98
CA LEU A 387 6.09 -3.82 -16.49
C LEU A 387 5.05 -2.70 -16.42
N VAL A 388 3.98 -2.81 -17.20
CA VAL A 388 2.89 -1.82 -17.25
C VAL A 388 1.55 -2.44 -16.89
N LEU A 389 0.89 -1.86 -15.90
CA LEU A 389 -0.51 -2.15 -15.54
C LEU A 389 -1.41 -1.15 -16.29
N HIS A 390 -2.16 -1.64 -17.28
CA HIS A 390 -3.08 -0.81 -18.05
C HIS A 390 -4.47 -0.86 -17.43
N PHE A 391 -4.96 0.25 -16.86
CA PHE A 391 -6.28 0.31 -16.23
C PHE A 391 -7.40 0.67 -17.21
N LYS A 392 -8.63 0.27 -16.88
CA LYS A 392 -9.84 0.71 -17.59
C LYS A 392 -9.96 2.23 -17.54
N GLY A 393 -10.31 2.85 -18.67
CA GLY A 393 -10.27 4.30 -18.84
C GLY A 393 -8.95 4.86 -19.38
N GLY A 394 -7.95 4.02 -19.65
CA GLY A 394 -6.71 4.43 -20.35
C GLY A 394 -5.62 5.04 -19.46
N ALA A 395 -5.71 4.87 -18.14
CA ALA A 395 -4.62 5.20 -17.23
C ALA A 395 -3.63 4.04 -17.17
N ASP A 396 -2.38 4.29 -17.54
CA ASP A 396 -1.32 3.27 -17.60
C ASP A 396 -0.28 3.53 -16.49
N MET A 397 0.03 2.50 -15.70
CA MET A 397 1.01 2.55 -14.62
C MET A 397 2.23 1.70 -14.99
N GLU A 398 3.27 2.34 -15.51
CA GLU A 398 4.61 1.74 -15.64
C GLU A 398 5.26 1.68 -14.26
N LEU A 399 5.56 0.47 -13.78
CA LEU A 399 6.29 0.28 -12.53
C LEU A 399 7.79 0.55 -12.74
N PRO A 400 8.42 1.43 -11.94
CA PRO A 400 9.88 1.56 -11.93
C PRO A 400 10.56 0.22 -11.61
N LEU A 401 11.76 0.00 -12.16
CA LEU A 401 12.54 -1.22 -11.90
C LEU A 401 12.66 -1.58 -10.39
N PRO A 402 12.99 -0.65 -9.47
CA PRO A 402 13.10 -0.95 -8.03
C PRO A 402 11.76 -1.32 -7.35
N ASN A 403 10.63 -1.15 -8.04
CA ASN A 403 9.30 -1.41 -7.50
C ASN A 403 8.82 -2.84 -7.80
N TYR A 404 9.47 -3.58 -8.71
CA TYR A 404 9.10 -4.96 -9.05
C TYR A 404 10.25 -5.97 -9.05
N ILE A 405 11.50 -5.54 -8.83
CA ILE A 405 12.62 -6.42 -8.47
C ILE A 405 13.33 -5.93 -7.20
N ALA A 406 13.93 -6.85 -6.45
CA ALA A 406 14.83 -6.56 -5.33
C ALA A 406 16.06 -7.48 -5.36
N PHE A 407 17.20 -6.97 -4.93
CA PHE A 407 18.40 -7.79 -4.69
C PHE A 407 18.19 -8.72 -3.50
N VAL A 408 18.70 -9.95 -3.62
CA VAL A 408 18.68 -10.97 -2.57
C VAL A 408 20.10 -11.46 -2.29
N GLY A 409 20.44 -11.60 -1.01
CA GLY A 409 21.78 -11.97 -0.57
C GLY A 409 22.72 -10.79 -0.34
N ARG A 410 23.98 -11.08 0.00
CA ARG A 410 24.97 -10.08 0.44
C ARG A 410 25.88 -9.57 -0.69
N GLY A 411 25.87 -10.19 -1.86
CA GLY A 411 26.77 -9.87 -2.98
C GLY A 411 26.18 -8.93 -4.04
N SER A 412 24.88 -8.58 -3.96
CA SER A 412 24.12 -7.96 -5.05
C SER A 412 24.17 -8.77 -6.37
N ASP A 413 24.45 -10.06 -6.24
CA ASP A 413 24.67 -11.04 -7.32
C ASP A 413 23.36 -11.63 -7.85
N ALA A 414 22.29 -11.58 -7.06
CA ALA A 414 20.99 -12.10 -7.42
C ALA A 414 19.87 -11.07 -7.21
N VAL A 415 18.89 -11.06 -8.13
CA VAL A 415 17.64 -10.30 -8.02
C VAL A 415 16.44 -11.23 -8.10
N CYS A 416 15.36 -10.90 -7.42
CA CYS A 416 14.08 -11.59 -7.49
C CYS A 416 12.94 -10.61 -7.78
N MET A 417 11.92 -11.08 -8.51
CA MET A 417 10.67 -10.33 -8.67
C MET A 417 9.95 -10.20 -7.32
N THR A 418 9.49 -8.99 -6.99
CA THR A 418 8.80 -8.66 -5.72
C THR A 418 7.28 -8.72 -5.84
N VAL A 419 6.79 -9.66 -6.65
CA VAL A 419 5.37 -10.00 -6.83
C VAL A 419 5.18 -11.45 -6.42
N LEU A 420 4.10 -11.73 -5.70
CA LEU A 420 3.80 -13.02 -5.08
C LEU A 420 2.63 -13.71 -5.77
N THR A 421 2.57 -15.02 -5.60
CA THR A 421 1.42 -15.84 -5.98
C THR A 421 1.08 -16.88 -4.92
N ASP A 422 -0.12 -17.43 -4.99
CA ASP A 422 -0.40 -18.72 -4.38
C ASP A 422 0.33 -19.80 -5.21
N GLY A 423 1.34 -20.45 -4.60
CA GLY A 423 2.14 -21.46 -5.29
C GLY A 423 1.24 -22.52 -5.93
N GLY A 424 1.42 -22.74 -7.24
CA GLY A 424 0.40 -23.28 -8.14
C GLY A 424 -0.04 -24.74 -7.97
N ASP A 425 0.30 -25.39 -6.85
CA ASP A 425 -0.36 -26.63 -6.45
C ASP A 425 -1.72 -26.31 -5.83
N GLY A 426 -2.76 -27.02 -6.27
CA GLY A 426 -4.15 -26.88 -5.81
C GLY A 426 -4.40 -27.37 -4.37
N GLY A 427 -3.47 -27.10 -3.45
CA GLY A 427 -3.65 -27.32 -2.02
C GLY A 427 -4.78 -26.43 -1.49
N GLU A 428 -5.69 -27.04 -0.75
CA GLU A 428 -6.94 -26.45 -0.28
C GLU A 428 -6.74 -25.10 0.44
N GLY A 429 -7.58 -24.09 0.13
CA GLY A 429 -7.76 -22.93 1.01
C GLY A 429 -7.65 -21.51 0.43
N VAL A 430 -7.77 -21.30 -0.88
CA VAL A 430 -7.90 -19.92 -1.44
C VAL A 430 -9.19 -19.76 -2.26
N ILE A 431 -10.29 -19.49 -1.56
CA ILE A 431 -11.65 -19.48 -2.13
C ILE A 431 -12.08 -18.05 -2.55
N GLY A 432 -11.53 -17.58 -3.67
CA GLY A 432 -12.02 -16.37 -4.36
C GLY A 432 -11.46 -15.03 -3.84
N GLY A 433 -12.06 -13.92 -4.27
CA GLY A 433 -11.64 -12.55 -3.95
C GLY A 433 -10.84 -11.83 -5.05
N PRO A 434 -10.15 -10.71 -4.75
CA PRO A 434 -9.42 -9.93 -5.75
C PRO A 434 -8.29 -10.76 -6.38
N ALA A 435 -8.15 -10.68 -7.71
CA ALA A 435 -7.12 -11.40 -8.45
C ALA A 435 -5.74 -10.73 -8.35
N VAL A 436 -5.70 -9.43 -8.08
CA VAL A 436 -4.47 -8.67 -7.82
C VAL A 436 -4.65 -7.78 -6.59
N ILE A 437 -3.66 -7.78 -5.70
CA ILE A 437 -3.59 -6.92 -4.52
C ILE A 437 -2.32 -6.10 -4.65
N LEU A 438 -2.45 -4.84 -5.07
CA LEU A 438 -1.33 -3.94 -5.35
C LEU A 438 -0.74 -3.41 -4.02
N GLY A 439 0.44 -3.93 -3.66
CA GLY A 439 1.13 -3.67 -2.40
C GLY A 439 1.90 -2.34 -2.38
N ASN A 440 2.29 -1.91 -1.18
CA ASN A 440 2.94 -0.62 -0.95
C ASN A 440 4.36 -0.52 -1.56
N HIS A 441 5.07 -1.62 -1.75
CA HIS A 441 6.39 -1.64 -2.39
C HIS A 441 6.29 -1.25 -3.87
N GLN A 442 5.28 -1.76 -4.58
CA GLN A 442 5.01 -1.37 -5.98
C GLN A 442 4.58 0.10 -6.10
N MET A 443 4.07 0.70 -5.03
CA MET A 443 3.59 2.09 -4.99
C MET A 443 4.62 3.09 -4.43
N GLN A 444 5.85 2.67 -4.11
CA GLN A 444 6.93 3.57 -3.75
C GLN A 444 7.22 4.58 -4.89
N ASN A 445 7.51 5.84 -4.55
CA ASN A 445 7.74 6.91 -5.54
C ASN A 445 6.56 7.16 -6.52
N PHE A 446 5.33 6.92 -6.05
CA PHE A 446 4.11 7.45 -6.65
C PHE A 446 3.44 8.44 -5.71
N TYR A 447 2.98 9.56 -6.28
CA TYR A 447 1.85 10.29 -5.71
C TYR A 447 0.58 9.49 -5.98
N VAL A 448 -0.19 9.22 -4.93
CA VAL A 448 -1.43 8.41 -4.97
C VAL A 448 -2.57 9.22 -4.38
N GLU A 449 -3.70 9.31 -5.08
CA GLU A 449 -4.92 9.99 -4.63
C GLU A 449 -6.13 9.05 -4.71
N TYR A 450 -6.89 8.97 -3.63
CA TYR A 450 -8.20 8.35 -3.59
C TYR A 450 -9.24 9.48 -3.62
N ASP A 451 -9.76 9.79 -4.80
CA ASP A 451 -10.79 10.82 -4.99
C ASP A 451 -12.16 10.17 -4.79
N LEU A 452 -12.61 10.20 -3.53
CA LEU A 452 -13.85 9.58 -3.07
C LEU A 452 -15.08 10.29 -3.64
N ARG A 453 -15.02 11.62 -3.78
CA ARG A 453 -16.09 12.45 -4.34
C ARG A 453 -16.36 12.11 -5.80
N ASN A 454 -15.31 11.96 -6.62
CA ASN A 454 -15.44 11.63 -8.04
C ASN A 454 -15.33 10.11 -8.31
N ASN A 455 -15.28 9.28 -7.26
CA ASN A 455 -15.17 7.83 -7.29
C ASN A 455 -14.06 7.33 -8.27
N ARG A 456 -12.84 7.88 -8.13
CA ARG A 456 -11.68 7.58 -8.98
C ARG A 456 -10.38 7.47 -8.19
N PHE A 457 -9.49 6.61 -8.67
CA PHE A 457 -8.11 6.46 -8.20
C PHE A 457 -7.19 7.28 -9.10
N GLY A 458 -6.35 8.12 -8.52
CA GLY A 458 -5.35 8.93 -9.20
C GLY A 458 -3.93 8.48 -8.85
N PHE A 459 -3.05 8.43 -9.83
CA PHE A 459 -1.62 8.19 -9.60
C PHE A 459 -0.73 8.95 -10.59
N ARG A 460 0.50 9.24 -10.16
CA ARG A 460 1.63 9.63 -11.04
C ARG A 460 2.96 9.34 -10.37
N ARG A 461 4.01 9.14 -11.16
CA ARG A 461 5.39 9.06 -10.64
C ARG A 461 5.73 10.37 -9.93
N GLN A 462 6.32 10.28 -8.75
CA GLN A 462 6.85 11.39 -7.97
C GLN A 462 7.94 10.84 -7.06
N LEU A 463 9.14 11.42 -7.11
CA LEU A 463 10.15 11.14 -6.10
C LEU A 463 9.63 11.61 -4.73
N CYS A 464 9.51 10.66 -3.79
CA CYS A 464 9.13 10.89 -2.40
C CYS A 464 10.40 10.79 -1.53
#